data_AF-A0A2G1ZW34-F1
#
_entry.id   AF-A0A2G1ZW34-F1
#
_cell.length_a   1.000
_cell.length_b   1.000
_cell.length_c   1.000
_cell.angle_alpha   90.00
_cell.angle_beta   90.00
_cell.angle_gamma   90.00
#
_symmetry.space_group_name_H-M   'P 1'
#
loop_
_entity.id
_entity.type
_entity.pdbx_description
1 polymer ?
#
loop_
_entity_poly.entity_id
_entity_poly.type
_entity_poly.pdbx_seq_one_letter_code
_entity_poly.pdbx_strand_id
1 'polypeptide(L)'
;MKTKRIIALIDLTRLVEEDNETAVINFCQMASELEMPVACVCIYPQYVAAVRAAFPKLTIATVANFPGGDSALDEVASSIQSSIAAGANEIDVVMPYTQLIEGNIAYVAQFLKRCREETADKALLKVIIESGALDDKQIIKATAICANANVDFIKTSTGKIATGVSPKVVDTILKVFAKLDNPPGIKISGGVHTPEQAMAYIDIIAVYRDEAWITPQHVRIGASRLLDALNSSVAPKPS
;
A
#
# COMPACT_ATOMS: atom_id res chain seq x y z
N MET A 1 13.45 16.79 -4.49
CA MET A 1 12.30 16.87 -3.55
C MET A 1 12.81 16.87 -2.10
N LYS A 2 12.25 17.67 -1.17
CA LYS A 2 12.74 17.75 0.24
C LYS A 2 12.32 16.50 1.04
N THR A 3 13.15 16.01 1.98
CA THR A 3 12.89 14.86 2.88
C THR A 3 11.48 14.86 3.48
N LYS A 4 11.02 16.02 3.96
CA LYS A 4 9.67 16.22 4.52
C LYS A 4 8.55 15.75 3.59
N ARG A 5 8.73 15.90 2.28
CA ARG A 5 7.74 15.48 1.27
C ARG A 5 7.76 13.97 1.03
N ILE A 6 8.90 13.28 1.19
CA ILE A 6 8.94 11.80 1.15
C ILE A 6 8.20 11.24 2.37
N ILE A 7 8.45 11.78 3.57
CA ILE A 7 7.82 11.34 4.82
C ILE A 7 6.28 11.35 4.69
N ALA A 8 5.72 12.42 4.12
CA ALA A 8 4.28 12.55 3.91
C ALA A 8 3.68 11.48 2.99
N LEU A 9 4.47 10.80 2.16
CA LEU A 9 4.01 9.71 1.28
C LEU A 9 4.13 8.33 1.94
N ILE A 10 4.69 8.22 3.15
CA ILE A 10 4.96 6.92 3.77
C ILE A 10 3.68 6.32 4.34
N ASP A 11 3.44 5.05 4.00
CA ASP A 11 2.57 4.17 4.78
C ASP A 11 3.48 3.42 5.75
N LEU A 12 3.57 3.92 6.99
CA LEU A 12 4.48 3.40 7.99
C LEU A 12 3.98 2.04 8.44
N THR A 13 4.70 0.98 8.10
CA THR A 13 4.15 -0.38 8.12
C THR A 13 4.78 -1.23 9.22
N ARG A 14 3.93 -1.89 10.02
CA ARG A 14 4.30 -2.92 10.99
C ARG A 14 3.36 -4.12 10.86
N LEU A 15 3.85 -5.14 10.16
CA LEU A 15 3.15 -6.41 9.93
C LEU A 15 4.07 -7.57 10.36
N VAL A 16 4.31 -7.67 11.68
CA VAL A 16 5.16 -8.70 12.31
C VAL A 16 4.25 -9.72 13.01
N GLU A 17 4.47 -11.01 12.77
CA GLU A 17 3.57 -12.07 13.25
C GLU A 17 3.65 -12.23 14.77
N GLU A 18 4.82 -12.00 15.34
CA GLU A 18 5.11 -12.11 16.77
C GLU A 18 4.67 -10.85 17.57
N ASP A 19 4.00 -9.90 16.92
CA ASP A 19 3.54 -8.70 17.60
C ASP A 19 2.46 -8.96 18.64
N ASN A 20 2.47 -8.13 19.68
CA ASN A 20 1.36 -8.01 20.61
C ASN A 20 0.79 -6.58 20.58
N GLU A 21 -0.35 -6.40 21.23
CA GLU A 21 -1.05 -5.12 21.25
C GLU A 21 -0.16 -3.98 21.77
N THR A 22 0.60 -4.21 22.85
CA THR A 22 1.53 -3.21 23.41
C THR A 22 2.57 -2.73 22.40
N ALA A 23 3.18 -3.65 21.63
CA ALA A 23 4.16 -3.30 20.61
C ALA A 23 3.54 -2.43 19.50
N VAL A 24 2.32 -2.76 19.09
CA VAL A 24 1.60 -2.02 18.04
C VAL A 24 1.14 -0.64 18.55
N ILE A 25 0.65 -0.55 19.79
CA ILE A 25 0.29 0.74 20.41
C ILE A 25 1.52 1.65 20.52
N ASN A 26 2.67 1.14 20.98
CA ASN A 26 3.90 1.93 21.05
C ASN A 26 4.36 2.41 19.67
N PHE A 27 4.24 1.56 18.65
CA PHE A 27 4.52 1.92 17.26
C PHE A 27 3.60 3.05 16.77
N CYS A 28 2.30 2.96 17.07
CA CYS A 28 1.33 4.00 16.69
C CYS A 28 1.49 5.30 17.50
N GLN A 29 1.91 5.22 18.77
CA GLN A 29 2.28 6.39 19.58
C GLN A 29 3.39 7.16 18.89
N MET A 30 4.50 6.49 18.56
CA MET A 30 5.63 7.11 17.86
C MET A 30 5.18 7.74 16.54
N ALA A 31 4.36 7.04 15.75
CA ALA A 31 3.84 7.57 14.48
C ALA A 31 2.96 8.83 14.68
N SER A 32 2.19 8.88 15.78
CA SER A 32 1.31 10.01 16.10
C SER A 32 2.06 11.26 16.60
N GLU A 33 3.28 11.10 17.08
CA GLU A 33 4.12 12.16 17.64
C GLU A 33 5.11 12.75 16.62
N LEU A 34 5.14 12.26 15.39
CA LEU A 34 6.04 12.76 14.35
C LEU A 34 5.74 14.24 14.04
N GLU A 35 6.78 15.08 14.03
CA GLU A 35 6.68 16.49 13.59
C GLU A 35 6.11 16.58 12.16
N MET A 36 6.52 15.65 11.30
CA MET A 36 6.03 15.51 9.95
C MET A 36 5.20 14.22 9.87
N PRO A 37 3.87 14.30 9.72
CA PRO A 37 3.04 13.10 9.70
C PRO A 37 3.33 12.26 8.46
N VAL A 38 3.33 10.95 8.65
CA VAL A 38 3.25 9.96 7.56
C VAL A 38 1.82 9.92 6.99
N ALA A 39 1.63 9.33 5.82
CA ALA A 39 0.31 9.24 5.19
C ALA A 39 -0.66 8.38 6.02
N CYS A 40 -0.20 7.24 6.51
CA CYS A 40 -0.93 6.37 7.41
C CYS A 40 0.02 5.42 8.15
N VAL A 41 -0.51 4.71 9.15
CA VAL A 41 0.11 3.47 9.65
C VAL A 41 -0.52 2.27 8.96
N CYS A 42 0.21 1.17 8.77
CA CYS A 42 -0.30 -0.09 8.25
C CYS A 42 -0.01 -1.22 9.22
N ILE A 43 -1.07 -1.81 9.79
CA ILE A 43 -1.01 -2.80 10.88
C ILE A 43 -1.94 -3.99 10.59
N TYR A 44 -1.78 -5.10 11.30
CA TYR A 44 -2.69 -6.24 11.14
C TYR A 44 -4.11 -5.96 11.68
N PRO A 45 -5.16 -6.59 11.11
CA PRO A 45 -6.56 -6.28 11.43
C PRO A 45 -6.92 -6.39 12.91
N GLN A 46 -6.35 -7.36 13.63
CA GLN A 46 -6.67 -7.59 15.05
C GLN A 46 -6.33 -6.41 15.97
N TYR A 47 -5.42 -5.51 15.55
CA TYR A 47 -5.02 -4.36 16.36
C TYR A 47 -5.77 -3.07 16.00
N VAL A 48 -6.57 -3.06 14.93
CA VAL A 48 -7.21 -1.85 14.41
C VAL A 48 -8.11 -1.19 15.45
N ALA A 49 -8.94 -1.98 16.15
CA ALA A 49 -9.86 -1.45 17.16
C ALA A 49 -9.13 -0.79 18.34
N ALA A 50 -8.10 -1.45 18.87
CA ALA A 50 -7.29 -0.93 19.96
C ALA A 50 -6.55 0.36 19.56
N VAL A 51 -5.95 0.38 18.37
CA VAL A 51 -5.26 1.56 17.84
C VAL A 51 -6.23 2.70 17.58
N ARG A 52 -7.41 2.44 17.00
CA ARG A 52 -8.44 3.47 16.79
C ARG A 52 -8.89 4.10 18.11
N ALA A 53 -9.07 3.28 19.16
CA ALA A 53 -9.46 3.77 20.48
C ALA A 53 -8.37 4.66 21.12
N ALA A 54 -7.10 4.27 21.00
CA ALA A 54 -5.99 5.04 21.55
C ALA A 54 -5.64 6.29 20.72
N PHE A 55 -5.78 6.22 19.39
CA PHE A 55 -5.35 7.25 18.44
C PHE A 55 -6.48 7.64 17.45
N PRO A 56 -7.53 8.35 17.90
CA PRO A 56 -8.72 8.61 17.07
C PRO A 56 -8.45 9.36 15.77
N LYS A 57 -7.36 10.14 15.70
CA LYS A 57 -6.99 10.96 14.54
C LYS A 57 -6.01 10.28 13.58
N LEU A 58 -5.41 9.16 13.98
CA LEU A 58 -4.43 8.47 13.14
C LEU A 58 -5.13 7.81 11.94
N THR A 59 -4.56 7.96 10.75
CA THR A 59 -5.04 7.23 9.57
C THR A 59 -4.51 5.80 9.63
N ILE A 60 -5.42 4.82 9.63
CA ILE A 60 -5.09 3.40 9.82
C ILE A 60 -5.40 2.66 8.52
N ALA A 61 -4.36 2.13 7.89
CA ALA A 61 -4.46 1.09 6.90
C ALA A 61 -4.35 -0.30 7.56
N THR A 62 -5.04 -1.28 7.01
CA THR A 62 -4.82 -2.69 7.35
C THR A 62 -4.83 -3.57 6.11
N VAL A 63 -4.60 -4.87 6.28
CA VAL A 63 -4.46 -5.83 5.18
C VAL A 63 -5.62 -6.82 5.15
N ALA A 64 -6.00 -7.28 3.95
CA ALA A 64 -6.98 -8.35 3.75
C ALA A 64 -6.47 -9.34 2.69
N ASN A 65 -6.93 -10.60 2.76
CA ASN A 65 -6.42 -11.70 1.92
C ASN A 65 -4.88 -11.86 1.98
N PHE A 66 -4.26 -11.50 3.10
CA PHE A 66 -2.82 -11.28 3.20
C PHE A 66 -2.12 -12.38 4.02
N PRO A 67 -0.92 -12.83 3.63
CA PRO A 67 -0.16 -12.38 2.45
C PRO A 67 -0.46 -13.18 1.18
N GLY A 68 -1.12 -14.33 1.28
CA GLY A 68 -1.16 -15.35 0.23
C GLY A 68 -2.06 -15.05 -0.97
N GLY A 69 -3.07 -14.19 -0.82
CA GLY A 69 -4.01 -13.92 -1.90
C GLY A 69 -4.98 -15.07 -2.21
N ASP A 70 -5.06 -16.09 -1.36
CA ASP A 70 -5.67 -17.40 -1.63
C ASP A 70 -6.93 -17.69 -0.80
N SER A 71 -7.38 -16.75 0.04
CA SER A 71 -8.59 -16.91 0.84
C SER A 71 -9.86 -16.83 -0.01
N ALA A 72 -10.94 -17.46 0.47
CA ALA A 72 -12.22 -17.42 -0.23
C ALA A 72 -12.81 -16.01 -0.26
N LEU A 73 -13.53 -15.67 -1.34
CA LEU A 73 -14.06 -14.31 -1.55
C LEU A 73 -14.93 -13.82 -0.37
N ASP A 74 -15.78 -14.69 0.17
CA ASP A 74 -16.68 -14.34 1.28
C ASP A 74 -15.92 -14.10 2.60
N GLU A 75 -14.81 -14.81 2.83
CA GLU A 75 -13.93 -14.59 3.98
C GLU A 75 -13.23 -13.24 3.87
N VAL A 76 -12.73 -12.90 2.67
CA VAL A 76 -12.11 -11.61 2.41
C VAL A 76 -13.11 -10.47 2.57
N ALA A 77 -14.32 -10.62 2.02
CA ALA A 77 -15.40 -9.64 2.18
C ALA A 77 -15.73 -9.40 3.66
N SER A 78 -15.89 -10.48 4.44
CA SER A 78 -16.16 -10.41 5.88
C SER A 78 -15.02 -9.74 6.66
N SER A 79 -13.77 -10.03 6.27
CA SER A 79 -12.57 -9.40 6.86
C SER A 79 -12.50 -7.90 6.57
N ILE A 80 -12.84 -7.48 5.34
CA ILE A 80 -12.93 -6.07 4.94
C ILE A 80 -13.97 -5.34 5.80
N GLN A 81 -15.19 -5.89 5.88
CA GLN A 81 -16.28 -5.31 6.67
C GLN A 81 -15.89 -5.16 8.14
N SER A 82 -15.29 -6.21 8.72
CA SER A 82 -14.85 -6.23 10.12
C SER A 82 -13.76 -5.19 10.39
N SER A 83 -12.80 -5.05 9.46
CA SER A 83 -11.72 -4.06 9.56
C SER A 83 -12.24 -2.62 9.50
N ILE A 84 -13.20 -2.34 8.61
CA ILE A 84 -13.85 -1.03 8.52
C ILE A 84 -14.64 -0.74 9.79
N ALA A 85 -15.41 -1.72 10.30
CA ALA A 85 -16.15 -1.59 11.54
C ALA A 85 -15.24 -1.34 12.76
N ALA A 86 -14.04 -1.94 12.77
CA ALA A 86 -13.01 -1.68 13.77
C ALA A 86 -12.36 -0.28 13.65
N GLY A 87 -12.58 0.43 12.53
CA GLY A 87 -12.11 1.79 12.31
C GLY A 87 -10.91 1.92 11.37
N ALA A 88 -10.64 0.94 10.49
CA ALA A 88 -9.69 1.11 9.41
C ALA A 88 -10.19 2.16 8.40
N ASN A 89 -9.29 3.06 7.96
CA ASN A 89 -9.56 4.03 6.90
C ASN A 89 -9.22 3.49 5.51
N GLU A 90 -8.29 2.53 5.46
CA GLU A 90 -7.75 2.03 4.21
C GLU A 90 -7.53 0.51 4.30
N ILE A 91 -7.82 -0.20 3.21
CA ILE A 91 -7.65 -1.65 3.11
C ILE A 91 -6.68 -1.96 1.98
N ASP A 92 -5.57 -2.62 2.32
CA ASP A 92 -4.60 -3.19 1.39
C ASP A 92 -4.96 -4.69 1.16
N VAL A 93 -5.74 -4.99 0.13
CA VAL A 93 -6.13 -6.37 -0.19
C VAL A 93 -5.14 -7.01 -1.16
N VAL A 94 -4.72 -8.26 -0.92
CA VAL A 94 -3.96 -9.03 -1.92
C VAL A 94 -4.92 -9.60 -2.96
N MET A 95 -4.68 -9.31 -4.24
CA MET A 95 -5.44 -9.93 -5.31
C MET A 95 -5.12 -11.43 -5.38
N PRO A 96 -6.03 -12.28 -5.89
CA PRO A 96 -5.72 -13.67 -6.16
C PRO A 96 -4.78 -13.80 -7.38
N TYR A 97 -3.50 -13.48 -7.19
CA TYR A 97 -2.50 -13.37 -8.25
C TYR A 97 -2.15 -14.75 -8.83
N THR A 98 -2.25 -15.82 -8.06
CA THR A 98 -2.12 -17.21 -8.57
C THR A 98 -3.22 -17.55 -9.58
N GLN A 99 -4.45 -17.12 -9.30
CA GLN A 99 -5.58 -17.26 -10.23
C GLN A 99 -5.36 -16.44 -11.51
N LEU A 100 -4.73 -15.26 -11.41
CA LEU A 100 -4.33 -14.50 -12.60
C LEU A 100 -3.27 -15.26 -13.43
N ILE A 101 -2.28 -15.87 -12.77
CA ILE A 101 -1.24 -16.67 -13.42
C ILE A 101 -1.85 -17.86 -14.17
N GLU A 102 -2.86 -18.51 -13.58
CA GLU A 102 -3.62 -19.61 -14.18
C GLU A 102 -4.58 -19.17 -15.30
N GLY A 103 -4.73 -17.86 -15.53
CA GLY A 103 -5.59 -17.32 -16.59
C GLY A 103 -7.05 -17.11 -16.17
N ASN A 104 -7.39 -17.26 -14.89
CA ASN A 104 -8.74 -17.11 -14.34
C ASN A 104 -9.14 -15.63 -14.17
N ILE A 105 -8.98 -14.84 -15.23
CA ILE A 105 -9.16 -13.38 -15.27
C ILE A 105 -10.54 -12.94 -14.76
N ALA A 106 -11.60 -13.66 -15.13
CA ALA A 106 -12.96 -13.32 -14.75
C ALA A 106 -13.17 -13.43 -13.23
N TYR A 107 -12.59 -14.45 -12.60
CA TYR A 107 -12.62 -14.63 -11.16
C TYR A 107 -11.90 -13.48 -10.45
N VAL A 108 -10.69 -13.12 -10.90
CA VAL A 108 -9.94 -11.99 -10.32
C VAL A 108 -10.70 -10.68 -10.43
N ALA A 109 -11.35 -10.42 -11.57
CA ALA A 109 -12.17 -9.22 -11.76
C ALA A 109 -13.39 -9.18 -10.84
N GLN A 110 -14.10 -10.32 -10.70
CA GLN A 110 -15.22 -10.44 -9.77
C GLN A 110 -14.77 -10.24 -8.32
N PHE A 111 -13.62 -10.81 -7.94
CA PHE A 111 -13.04 -10.67 -6.62
C PHE A 111 -12.76 -9.19 -6.28
N LEU A 112 -12.10 -8.45 -7.17
CA LEU A 112 -11.82 -7.02 -6.93
C LEU A 112 -13.08 -6.18 -6.94
N LYS A 113 -14.06 -6.48 -7.82
CA LYS A 113 -15.35 -5.80 -7.81
C LYS A 113 -16.04 -5.95 -6.46
N ARG A 114 -16.06 -7.16 -5.90
CA ARG A 114 -16.65 -7.40 -4.58
C ARG A 114 -15.87 -6.67 -3.48
N CYS A 115 -14.54 -6.67 -3.51
CA CYS A 115 -13.73 -5.88 -2.56
C CYS A 115 -14.06 -4.37 -2.65
N ARG A 116 -14.30 -3.85 -3.86
CA ARG A 116 -14.71 -2.46 -4.06
C ARG A 116 -16.10 -2.19 -3.50
N GLU A 117 -17.05 -3.11 -3.68
CA GLU A 117 -18.41 -3.02 -3.12
C GLU A 117 -18.38 -2.98 -1.58
N GLU A 118 -17.54 -3.81 -0.94
CA GLU A 118 -17.44 -3.88 0.53
C GLU A 118 -16.77 -2.65 1.15
N THR A 119 -15.82 -2.06 0.44
CA THR A 119 -15.14 -0.83 0.88
C THR A 119 -15.96 0.43 0.59
N ALA A 120 -16.66 0.48 -0.55
CA ALA A 120 -17.49 1.58 -1.01
C ALA A 120 -16.85 2.96 -0.74
N ASP A 121 -17.60 3.89 -0.14
CA ASP A 121 -17.15 5.21 0.31
C ASP A 121 -16.61 5.22 1.75
N LYS A 122 -16.55 4.04 2.41
CA LYS A 122 -16.19 3.92 3.83
C LYS A 122 -14.68 3.79 4.05
N ALA A 123 -13.95 3.26 3.07
CA ALA A 123 -12.51 3.10 3.14
C ALA A 123 -11.86 3.13 1.76
N LEU A 124 -10.59 3.57 1.70
CA LEU A 124 -9.78 3.47 0.49
C LEU A 124 -9.39 2.01 0.25
N LEU A 125 -9.53 1.53 -0.98
CA LEU A 125 -9.12 0.21 -1.42
C LEU A 125 -7.80 0.28 -2.19
N LYS A 126 -6.75 -0.32 -1.62
CA LYS A 126 -5.48 -0.57 -2.29
C LYS A 126 -5.37 -2.04 -2.65
N VAL A 127 -5.04 -2.35 -3.90
CA VAL A 127 -4.87 -3.74 -4.36
C VAL A 127 -3.40 -4.07 -4.51
N ILE A 128 -2.92 -5.03 -3.73
CA ILE A 128 -1.59 -5.62 -3.87
C ILE A 128 -1.63 -6.61 -5.03
N ILE A 129 -0.89 -6.33 -6.09
CA ILE A 129 -0.83 -7.20 -7.27
C ILE A 129 0.21 -8.32 -7.18
N GLU A 130 1.05 -8.24 -6.15
CA GLU A 130 2.22 -9.09 -5.94
C GLU A 130 3.12 -9.21 -7.18
N SER A 131 3.59 -8.06 -7.64
CA SER A 131 4.33 -7.92 -8.91
C SER A 131 5.59 -8.78 -9.00
N GLY A 132 6.19 -9.18 -7.86
CA GLY A 132 7.36 -10.05 -7.84
C GLY A 132 7.06 -11.49 -8.28
N ALA A 133 5.79 -11.88 -8.31
CA ALA A 133 5.32 -13.18 -8.78
C ALA A 133 4.77 -13.15 -10.23
N LEU A 134 4.68 -11.96 -10.84
CA LEU A 134 4.05 -11.76 -12.15
C LEU A 134 5.07 -11.38 -13.22
N ASP A 135 4.85 -11.84 -14.45
CA ASP A 135 5.56 -11.34 -15.63
C ASP A 135 5.01 -9.99 -16.12
N ASP A 136 5.70 -9.35 -17.08
CA ASP A 136 5.30 -8.04 -17.61
C ASP A 136 3.87 -8.03 -18.18
N LYS A 137 3.43 -9.11 -18.85
CA LYS A 137 2.09 -9.20 -19.44
C LYS A 137 1.04 -9.33 -18.35
N GLN A 138 1.33 -10.12 -17.33
CA GLN A 138 0.48 -10.32 -16.16
C GLN A 138 0.38 -9.04 -15.32
N ILE A 139 1.46 -8.27 -15.16
CA ILE A 139 1.42 -6.95 -14.50
C ILE A 139 0.51 -5.98 -15.25
N ILE A 140 0.64 -5.90 -16.59
CA ILE A 140 -0.26 -5.08 -17.42
C ILE A 140 -1.72 -5.51 -17.22
N LYS A 141 -1.97 -6.83 -17.19
CA LYS A 141 -3.31 -7.38 -17.01
C LYS A 141 -3.88 -7.08 -15.62
N ALA A 142 -3.10 -7.31 -14.56
CA ALA A 142 -3.47 -6.98 -13.18
C ALA A 142 -3.81 -5.50 -13.03
N THR A 143 -2.98 -4.64 -13.63
CA THR A 143 -3.16 -3.18 -13.62
C THR A 143 -4.47 -2.77 -14.29
N ALA A 144 -4.79 -3.36 -15.45
CA ALA A 144 -6.04 -3.12 -16.15
C ALA A 144 -7.27 -3.63 -15.36
N ILE A 145 -7.17 -4.79 -14.71
CA ILE A 145 -8.26 -5.32 -13.86
C ILE A 145 -8.52 -4.39 -12.67
N CYS A 146 -7.46 -3.88 -12.02
CA CYS A 146 -7.57 -2.92 -10.94
C CYS A 146 -8.23 -1.62 -11.38
N ALA A 147 -7.80 -1.05 -12.52
CA ALA A 147 -8.39 0.16 -13.08
C ALA A 147 -9.89 -0.01 -13.37
N ASN A 148 -10.28 -1.13 -13.99
CA ASN A 148 -11.68 -1.44 -14.29
C ASN A 148 -12.53 -1.66 -13.03
N ALA A 149 -11.92 -2.10 -11.92
CA ALA A 149 -12.58 -2.27 -10.64
C ALA A 149 -12.67 -0.96 -9.83
N ASN A 150 -12.16 0.16 -10.36
CA ASN A 150 -12.19 1.48 -9.72
C ASN A 150 -11.59 1.48 -8.30
N VAL A 151 -10.43 0.82 -8.16
CA VAL A 151 -9.66 0.80 -6.91
C VAL A 151 -9.00 2.17 -6.69
N ASP A 152 -8.69 2.53 -5.45
CA ASP A 152 -8.05 3.81 -5.16
C ASP A 152 -6.54 3.75 -5.41
N PHE A 153 -5.91 2.60 -5.14
CA PHE A 153 -4.49 2.40 -5.36
C PHE A 153 -4.17 1.00 -5.91
N ILE A 154 -3.11 0.94 -6.70
CA ILE A 154 -2.38 -0.29 -6.98
C ILE A 154 -1.13 -0.31 -6.11
N LYS A 155 -0.96 -1.38 -5.34
CA LYS A 155 0.21 -1.65 -4.52
C LYS A 155 1.06 -2.74 -5.17
N THR A 156 2.37 -2.54 -5.23
CA THR A 156 3.27 -3.45 -5.95
C THR A 156 3.40 -4.81 -5.28
N SER A 157 3.74 -4.84 -3.99
CA SER A 157 4.12 -6.09 -3.29
C SER A 157 3.62 -6.15 -1.86
N THR A 158 3.48 -7.36 -1.32
CA THR A 158 3.20 -7.57 0.13
C THR A 158 4.38 -7.23 1.01
N GLY A 159 5.60 -7.36 0.46
CA GLY A 159 6.85 -7.33 1.22
C GLY A 159 7.17 -8.63 1.94
N LYS A 160 6.44 -9.72 1.66
CA LYS A 160 6.63 -11.05 2.25
C LYS A 160 7.31 -12.05 1.31
N ILE A 161 7.29 -11.82 0.00
CA ILE A 161 8.04 -12.62 -0.98
C ILE A 161 9.44 -12.04 -1.24
N ALA A 162 10.38 -12.89 -1.68
CA ALA A 162 11.78 -12.51 -1.89
C ALA A 162 11.98 -11.43 -2.97
N THR A 163 11.20 -11.50 -4.05
CA THR A 163 11.25 -10.51 -5.13
C THR A 163 10.37 -9.32 -4.75
N GLY A 164 11.02 -8.26 -4.29
CA GLY A 164 10.36 -6.98 -4.01
C GLY A 164 9.97 -6.19 -5.27
N VAL A 165 9.73 -4.89 -5.10
CA VAL A 165 9.43 -3.98 -6.22
C VAL A 165 10.70 -3.61 -6.99
N SER A 166 10.61 -3.60 -8.32
CA SER A 166 11.68 -3.11 -9.20
C SER A 166 11.25 -1.83 -9.95
N PRO A 167 12.20 -0.98 -10.37
CA PRO A 167 11.91 0.17 -11.25
C PRO A 167 11.08 -0.19 -12.48
N LYS A 168 11.35 -1.36 -13.08
CA LYS A 168 10.64 -1.86 -14.27
C LYS A 168 9.16 -2.12 -14.00
N VAL A 169 8.81 -2.66 -12.82
CA VAL A 169 7.41 -2.86 -12.43
C VAL A 169 6.68 -1.52 -12.36
N VAL A 170 7.26 -0.54 -11.66
CA VAL A 170 6.65 0.80 -11.49
C VAL A 170 6.46 1.48 -12.84
N ASP A 171 7.47 1.46 -13.70
CA ASP A 171 7.38 1.96 -15.08
C ASP A 171 6.26 1.27 -15.89
N THR A 172 6.11 -0.05 -15.74
CA THR A 172 5.08 -0.83 -16.45
C THR A 172 3.67 -0.43 -16.01
N ILE A 173 3.45 -0.27 -14.70
CA ILE A 173 2.16 0.20 -14.15
C ILE A 173 1.85 1.61 -14.67
N LEU A 174 2.83 2.52 -14.63
CA LEU A 174 2.66 3.91 -15.06
C LEU A 174 2.39 4.04 -16.57
N LYS A 175 2.98 3.18 -17.40
CA LYS A 175 2.66 3.10 -18.83
C LYS A 175 1.21 2.71 -19.09
N VAL A 176 0.62 1.88 -18.23
CA VAL A 176 -0.81 1.57 -18.31
C VAL A 176 -1.62 2.78 -17.83
N PHE A 177 -1.23 3.41 -16.72
CA PHE A 177 -1.91 4.60 -16.20
C PHE A 177 -1.90 5.77 -17.19
N ALA A 178 -0.86 5.93 -18.01
CA ALA A 178 -0.78 6.97 -19.03
C ALA A 178 -1.86 6.86 -20.12
N LYS A 179 -2.58 5.73 -20.19
CA LYS A 179 -3.67 5.49 -21.13
C LYS A 179 -5.07 5.67 -20.50
N LEU A 180 -5.12 6.06 -19.23
CA LEU A 180 -6.36 6.23 -18.45
C LEU A 180 -6.56 7.71 -18.14
N ASP A 181 -7.78 8.20 -18.27
CA ASP A 181 -8.13 9.59 -17.92
C ASP A 181 -8.06 9.82 -16.41
N ASN A 182 -8.53 8.84 -15.62
CA ASN A 182 -8.50 8.87 -14.16
C ASN A 182 -7.86 7.58 -13.61
N PRO A 183 -6.52 7.49 -13.60
CA PRO A 183 -5.80 6.32 -13.08
C PRO A 183 -5.92 6.24 -11.54
N PRO A 184 -5.82 5.03 -10.96
CA PRO A 184 -5.64 4.90 -9.53
C PRO A 184 -4.27 5.45 -9.08
N GLY A 185 -4.10 5.64 -7.77
CA GLY A 185 -2.80 5.91 -7.18
C GLY A 185 -1.86 4.68 -7.26
N ILE A 186 -0.59 4.91 -6.96
CA ILE A 186 0.43 3.86 -6.86
C ILE A 186 1.05 3.83 -5.46
N LYS A 187 1.12 2.63 -4.87
CA LYS A 187 1.81 2.36 -3.62
C LYS A 187 3.00 1.44 -3.87
N ILE A 188 4.20 1.98 -3.71
CA ILE A 188 5.45 1.25 -3.91
C ILE A 188 5.79 0.54 -2.60
N SER A 189 5.90 -0.78 -2.60
CA SER A 189 6.18 -1.60 -1.41
C SER A 189 7.07 -2.79 -1.76
N GLY A 190 7.82 -3.28 -0.78
CA GLY A 190 8.71 -4.44 -0.93
C GLY A 190 10.16 -4.05 -1.27
N GLY A 191 10.87 -3.42 -0.33
CA GLY A 191 12.32 -3.18 -0.45
C GLY A 191 12.79 -1.73 -0.54
N VAL A 192 11.91 -0.75 -0.26
CA VAL A 192 12.31 0.67 -0.19
C VAL A 192 12.82 0.98 1.22
N HIS A 193 14.14 1.06 1.36
CA HIS A 193 14.83 1.23 2.63
C HIS A 193 15.58 2.54 2.76
N THR A 194 16.01 3.13 1.64
CA THR A 194 16.82 4.36 1.66
C THR A 194 16.12 5.55 0.99
N PRO A 195 16.48 6.80 1.36
CA PRO A 195 15.98 7.99 0.69
C PRO A 195 16.25 8.00 -0.82
N GLU A 196 17.39 7.46 -1.25
CA GLU A 196 17.79 7.38 -2.67
C GLU A 196 16.88 6.43 -3.44
N GLN A 197 16.55 5.27 -2.87
CA GLN A 197 15.59 4.35 -3.46
C GLN A 197 14.21 4.99 -3.59
N ALA A 198 13.74 5.67 -2.54
CA ALA A 198 12.47 6.38 -2.56
C ALA A 198 12.45 7.46 -3.66
N MET A 199 13.53 8.25 -3.78
CA MET A 199 13.65 9.27 -4.82
C MET A 199 13.65 8.66 -6.22
N ALA A 200 14.38 7.55 -6.43
CA ALA A 200 14.43 6.90 -7.73
C ALA A 200 13.05 6.48 -8.24
N TYR A 201 12.16 5.98 -7.37
CA TYR A 201 10.79 5.68 -7.78
C TYR A 201 9.94 6.93 -8.03
N ILE A 202 10.16 8.00 -7.26
CA ILE A 202 9.49 9.28 -7.47
C ILE A 202 9.90 9.90 -8.80
N ASP A 203 11.18 9.81 -9.17
CA ASP A 203 11.69 10.27 -10.45
C ASP A 203 11.05 9.49 -11.62
N ILE A 204 10.84 8.18 -11.47
CA ILE A 204 10.09 7.37 -12.45
C ILE A 204 8.64 7.86 -12.57
N ILE A 205 7.97 8.15 -11.46
CA ILE A 205 6.60 8.70 -11.47
C ILE A 205 6.58 10.07 -12.18
N ALA A 206 7.59 10.91 -11.93
CA ALA A 206 7.70 12.25 -12.50
C ALA A 206 7.88 12.26 -14.04
N VAL A 207 8.28 11.15 -14.66
CA VAL A 207 8.29 10.99 -16.12
C VAL A 207 6.87 10.98 -16.70
N TYR A 208 5.89 10.47 -15.94
CA TYR A 208 4.52 10.26 -16.41
C TYR A 208 3.51 11.24 -15.80
N ARG A 209 3.84 11.87 -14.68
CA ARG A 209 2.94 12.67 -13.86
C ARG A 209 3.66 13.91 -13.37
N ASP A 210 2.93 15.02 -13.26
CA ASP A 210 3.49 16.27 -12.76
C ASP A 210 3.68 16.25 -11.24
N GLU A 211 4.33 17.29 -10.73
CA GLU A 211 4.58 17.44 -9.30
C GLU A 211 3.28 17.61 -8.49
N ALA A 212 2.18 18.06 -9.10
CA ALA A 212 0.88 18.21 -8.42
C ALA A 212 0.21 16.86 -8.17
N TRP A 213 0.48 15.85 -9.00
CA TRP A 213 -0.01 14.49 -8.80
C TRP A 213 0.72 13.75 -7.66
N ILE A 214 2.01 14.05 -7.43
CA ILE A 214 2.85 13.38 -6.42
C ILE A 214 2.49 13.88 -5.01
N THR A 215 1.41 13.34 -4.49
CA THR A 215 0.77 13.66 -3.20
C THR A 215 0.36 12.37 -2.50
N PRO A 216 0.08 12.39 -1.18
CA PRO A 216 -0.41 11.21 -0.46
C PRO A 216 -1.74 10.65 -1.02
N GLN A 217 -2.47 11.40 -1.83
CA GLN A 217 -3.70 10.94 -2.49
C GLN A 217 -3.42 10.02 -3.68
N HIS A 218 -2.23 10.05 -4.27
CA HIS A 218 -1.90 9.26 -5.45
C HIS A 218 -0.59 8.47 -5.35
N VAL A 219 0.30 8.83 -4.44
CA VAL A 219 1.60 8.16 -4.28
C VAL A 219 1.79 7.78 -2.82
N ARG A 220 2.04 6.49 -2.57
CA ARG A 220 2.42 5.97 -1.26
C ARG A 220 3.70 5.17 -1.34
N ILE A 221 4.46 5.14 -0.24
CA ILE A 221 5.62 4.28 -0.06
C ILE A 221 5.36 3.43 1.18
N GLY A 222 5.08 2.14 0.99
CA GLY A 222 4.96 1.19 2.09
C GLY A 222 6.34 0.80 2.59
N ALA A 223 6.70 1.27 3.79
CA ALA A 223 8.01 1.03 4.36
C ALA A 223 7.96 0.90 5.89
N SER A 224 8.84 0.06 6.43
CA SER A 224 9.02 -0.13 7.88
C SER A 224 10.28 0.56 8.42
N ARG A 225 11.28 0.83 7.56
CA ARG A 225 12.60 1.36 7.96
C ARG A 225 12.99 2.68 7.29
N LEU A 226 12.27 3.09 6.24
CA LEU A 226 12.61 4.28 5.46
C LEU A 226 12.55 5.56 6.31
N LEU A 227 11.59 5.63 7.25
CA LEU A 227 11.44 6.78 8.14
C LEU A 227 12.71 7.01 8.98
N ASP A 228 13.27 5.94 9.55
CA ASP A 228 14.51 6.02 10.35
C ASP A 228 15.69 6.51 9.51
N ALA A 229 15.81 6.01 8.28
CA ALA A 229 16.85 6.43 7.34
C ALA A 229 16.70 7.91 6.95
N LEU A 230 15.48 8.38 6.71
CA LEU A 230 15.19 9.78 6.38
C LEU A 230 15.50 10.70 7.58
N ASN A 231 15.12 10.32 8.80
CA ASN A 231 15.41 11.10 10.00
C ASN A 231 16.93 11.19 10.27
N SER A 232 17.65 10.09 10.06
CA SER A 232 19.12 10.05 10.21
C SER A 232 19.85 10.93 9.18
N SER A 233 19.29 11.08 7.98
CA SER A 233 19.86 11.93 6.92
C SER A 233 19.75 13.43 7.19
N VAL A 234 18.87 13.82 8.12
CA VAL A 234 18.60 15.23 8.50
C VAL A 234 19.32 15.61 9.80
N ALA A 235 19.76 14.64 10.60
CA ALA A 235 20.54 14.91 11.80
C ALA A 235 21.86 15.62 11.44
N PRO A 236 22.24 16.71 12.13
CA PRO A 236 23.53 17.35 11.89
C PRO A 236 24.63 16.32 12.11
N LYS A 237 25.55 16.17 11.15
CA LYS A 237 26.77 15.38 11.36
C LYS A 237 27.44 15.92 12.64
N PRO A 238 27.81 15.06 13.61
CA PRO A 238 28.64 15.53 14.70
C PRO A 238 29.92 16.11 14.10
N SER A 239 30.24 17.32 14.53
CA SER A 239 31.44 18.08 14.18
C SER A 239 32.71 17.30 14.45
#